data_AF-A0A932BY85-F1
#
_entry.id   AF-A0A932BY85-F1
#
_cell.length_a   1.000
_cell.length_b   1.000
_cell.length_c   1.000
_cell.angle_alpha   90.00
_cell.angle_beta   90.00
_cell.angle_gamma   90.00
#
_symmetry.space_group_name_H-M   'P 1'
#
loop_
_entity.id
_entity.type
_entity.pdbx_description
1 polymer ?
#
loop_
_entity_poly.entity_id
_entity_poly.type
_entity_poly.pdbx_seq_one_letter_code
_entity_poly.pdbx_strand_id
1 'polypeptide(L)'
;MKPDSEAAPGAATDPNATDPSEPPGDSGWRHLVMSEVTRRRFLRTAAITGGGFFAGSLAACAPATSNPGWTYGPVATPAGGLPTTVPATPGPLPASTATPAPSAAIPPGFSATDVDARQVVRRYLGNLVPALEGIFGTVTFEKIGGILAVADKYPELSQKPAFMQVGPQLPLTDLLQPLTPELDNGVKVFRLTIDEVSLKIDEKRPPIDALGYNGQVPGPTIRVGEGDRVRIYFTNNLKEATTVHFHGVEFDDFLQDGVPFVTQRPITPGETYAYDFTARSTGSLMYHSHHNATDQVGRGLLGAFIVEPKDNPVTYDREYIWVSNDVLGGFTINAHGFPATVPILAAVGERVLIRFMNEGVMMHPFHSHGFAMKVVARDGRPLGSAAFECDTLGVNPGERWDAVITADRPGVWAFHCHILPHVEGPNGMFGMVTTLIVVPKKEHVDAIVQALLA
;
A
#
# COMPACT_ATOMS: atom_id res chain seq x y z
N MET A 1 -17.07 -43.83 51.42
CA MET A 1 -18.41 -43.84 52.05
C MET A 1 -19.02 -42.45 51.88
N LYS A 2 -20.13 -42.35 51.15
CA LYS A 2 -21.14 -41.27 51.27
C LYS A 2 -22.22 -41.75 52.26
N PRO A 3 -22.98 -40.87 52.93
CA PRO A 3 -24.29 -40.37 52.41
C PRO A 3 -24.56 -38.86 52.70
N ASP A 4 -25.24 -38.09 51.82
CA ASP A 4 -26.68 -37.70 51.77
C ASP A 4 -27.12 -36.75 52.93
N SER A 5 -27.99 -35.73 52.84
CA SER A 5 -28.68 -34.94 51.81
C SER A 5 -29.46 -33.80 52.53
N GLU A 6 -29.84 -32.74 51.77
CA GLU A 6 -30.99 -31.82 51.95
C GLU A 6 -30.93 -30.47 52.73
N ALA A 7 -31.59 -29.50 52.06
CA ALA A 7 -32.34 -28.31 52.50
C ALA A 7 -31.64 -26.92 52.55
N ALA A 8 -32.10 -26.03 51.65
CA ALA A 8 -31.92 -24.56 51.64
C ALA A 8 -32.96 -23.86 52.57
N PRO A 9 -32.87 -22.55 52.91
CA PRO A 9 -33.17 -21.45 51.95
C PRO A 9 -32.43 -20.10 52.18
N GLY A 10 -32.59 -19.15 51.24
CA GLY A 10 -32.44 -17.71 51.51
C GLY A 10 -31.76 -16.88 50.41
N ALA A 11 -32.50 -16.57 49.34
CA ALA A 11 -32.06 -15.69 48.26
C ALA A 11 -32.21 -14.19 48.66
N ALA A 12 -31.21 -13.38 48.28
CA ALA A 12 -31.28 -11.92 48.27
C ALA A 12 -31.57 -11.44 46.83
N THR A 13 -32.48 -10.48 46.69
CA THR A 13 -33.10 -9.99 45.46
C THR A 13 -32.28 -8.91 44.74
N ASP A 14 -32.16 -9.04 43.42
CA ASP A 14 -31.60 -8.05 42.48
C ASP A 14 -32.68 -7.04 42.02
N PRO A 15 -32.44 -5.71 42.11
CA PRO A 15 -33.44 -4.67 41.82
C PRO A 15 -33.66 -4.31 40.33
N ASN A 16 -33.26 -5.13 39.35
CA ASN A 16 -33.38 -4.78 37.92
C ASN A 16 -34.20 -5.75 37.04
N ALA A 17 -35.16 -6.50 37.60
CA ALA A 17 -36.06 -7.33 36.80
C ALA A 17 -37.27 -6.55 36.26
N THR A 18 -37.31 -6.31 34.95
CA THR A 18 -38.48 -5.78 34.22
C THR A 18 -39.41 -6.91 33.77
N ASP A 19 -40.71 -6.75 34.06
CA ASP A 19 -41.84 -7.63 33.73
C ASP A 19 -42.14 -7.72 32.21
N PRO A 20 -42.32 -8.92 31.61
CA PRO A 20 -42.74 -9.08 30.24
C PRO A 20 -44.25 -9.36 30.14
N SER A 21 -45.08 -8.32 30.12
CA SER A 21 -46.50 -8.48 29.79
C SER A 21 -47.16 -7.22 29.21
N GLU A 22 -46.85 -6.86 27.95
CA GLU A 22 -47.76 -6.04 27.11
C GLU A 22 -47.37 -6.12 25.61
N PRO A 23 -48.35 -6.20 24.66
CA PRO A 23 -48.06 -6.31 23.23
C PRO A 23 -48.09 -4.93 22.54
N PRO A 24 -47.19 -4.60 21.59
CA PRO A 24 -47.34 -3.37 20.82
C PRO A 24 -48.20 -3.60 19.58
N GLY A 25 -49.36 -2.95 19.60
CA GLY A 25 -50.24 -2.76 18.45
C GLY A 25 -49.70 -1.73 17.46
N ASP A 26 -50.12 -1.95 16.22
CA ASP A 26 -49.92 -1.15 15.01
C ASP A 26 -50.63 0.21 15.10
N SER A 27 -49.93 1.31 14.78
CA SER A 27 -50.57 2.49 14.17
C SER A 27 -49.55 3.53 13.67
N GLY A 28 -49.57 3.81 12.36
CA GLY A 28 -49.80 5.18 11.92
C GLY A 28 -48.60 5.99 11.41
N TRP A 29 -48.03 5.59 10.27
CA TRP A 29 -47.42 6.55 9.35
C TRP A 29 -48.52 7.33 8.61
N ARG A 30 -48.56 8.67 8.74
CA ARG A 30 -48.81 9.62 7.63
C ARG A 30 -48.77 11.09 8.08
N HIS A 31 -48.14 11.89 7.23
CA HIS A 31 -48.06 13.36 7.18
C HIS A 31 -46.99 14.06 8.04
N LEU A 32 -45.87 14.42 7.39
CA LEU A 32 -45.60 15.82 7.03
C LEU A 32 -44.51 15.91 5.95
N VAL A 33 -44.90 16.54 4.84
CA VAL A 33 -44.09 16.83 3.65
C VAL A 33 -43.30 18.12 3.88
N MET A 34 -42.04 18.07 3.44
CA MET A 34 -41.11 19.12 3.02
C MET A 34 -41.38 20.59 3.39
N SER A 35 -40.37 21.23 3.99
CA SER A 35 -40.02 22.62 3.70
C SER A 35 -38.51 22.87 3.88
N GLU A 36 -37.90 23.34 2.79
CA GLU A 36 -36.60 23.99 2.60
C GLU A 36 -35.71 24.29 3.83
N VAL A 37 -34.51 23.69 3.85
CA VAL A 37 -33.39 24.17 4.67
C VAL A 37 -32.40 24.89 3.77
N THR A 38 -32.41 26.22 3.79
CA THR A 38 -31.41 27.05 3.10
C THR A 38 -30.20 27.35 4.00
N ARG A 39 -29.03 27.45 3.35
CA ARG A 39 -27.64 27.54 3.86
C ARG A 39 -27.32 28.69 4.83
N ARG A 40 -28.30 29.48 5.29
CA ARG A 40 -28.11 30.69 6.14
C ARG A 40 -28.53 30.54 7.60
N ARG A 41 -29.06 29.38 8.04
CA ARG A 41 -29.42 29.15 9.47
C ARG A 41 -28.48 28.22 10.25
N PHE A 42 -27.46 27.62 9.61
CA PHE A 42 -26.49 26.75 10.30
C PHE A 42 -25.36 27.50 11.03
N LEU A 43 -25.21 28.82 10.85
CA LEU A 43 -24.09 29.60 11.40
C LEU A 43 -24.46 30.54 12.56
N ARG A 44 -25.50 30.24 13.35
CA ARG A 44 -25.82 31.04 14.56
C ARG A 44 -25.94 30.27 15.87
N THR A 45 -25.55 28.99 15.91
CA THR A 45 -25.59 28.19 17.16
C THR A 45 -24.23 27.64 17.59
N ALA A 46 -23.13 28.25 17.14
CA ALA A 46 -21.77 27.93 17.59
C ALA A 46 -21.04 29.16 18.17
N ALA A 47 -21.78 29.99 18.91
CA ALA A 47 -21.21 31.09 19.68
C ALA A 47 -21.97 31.21 21.00
N ILE A 48 -21.51 30.48 22.01
CA ILE A 48 -21.49 30.80 23.46
C ILE A 48 -20.85 29.58 24.17
N THR A 49 -19.91 29.84 25.09
CA THR A 49 -19.02 28.93 25.86
C THR A 49 -18.00 28.16 25.00
N GLY A 50 -16.73 28.56 24.83
CA GLY A 50 -15.70 29.12 25.74
C GLY A 50 -14.53 28.11 25.75
N GLY A 51 -13.24 28.41 25.66
CA GLY A 51 -12.38 29.58 25.60
C GLY A 51 -10.92 29.08 25.73
N GLY A 52 -9.93 29.83 25.25
CA GLY A 52 -8.49 29.58 25.51
C GLY A 52 -7.59 29.61 24.27
N PHE A 53 -7.39 30.78 23.66
CA PHE A 53 -6.17 31.62 23.76
C PHE A 53 -4.92 31.12 23.01
N PHE A 54 -4.78 31.61 21.77
CA PHE A 54 -3.49 31.81 21.09
C PHE A 54 -2.91 33.17 21.50
N ALA A 55 -1.62 33.22 21.82
CA ALA A 55 -0.85 34.46 21.78
C ALA A 55 0.56 34.16 21.27
N GLY A 56 0.86 34.64 20.06
CA GLY A 56 2.21 34.70 19.53
C GLY A 56 2.99 35.86 20.16
N SER A 57 4.29 35.66 20.36
CA SER A 57 5.24 36.73 20.63
C SER A 57 6.59 36.35 20.05
N LEU A 58 7.04 37.15 19.07
CA LEU A 58 8.42 37.25 18.62
C LEU A 58 9.17 38.16 19.62
N ALA A 59 10.28 37.70 20.18
CA ALA A 59 11.43 38.53 20.56
C ALA A 59 12.65 37.65 20.88
N ALA A 60 13.77 37.99 20.25
CA ALA A 60 15.08 37.41 20.46
C ALA A 60 15.69 37.83 21.81
N CYS A 61 16.48 36.94 22.42
CA CYS A 61 17.65 37.23 23.25
C CYS A 61 18.38 35.91 23.57
N ALA A 62 19.62 35.74 23.07
CA ALA A 62 20.58 34.78 23.61
C ALA A 62 21.14 35.31 24.95
N PRO A 63 21.63 34.43 25.87
CA PRO A 63 23.07 34.16 25.87
C PRO A 63 23.52 32.74 26.33
N ALA A 64 24.76 32.43 25.91
CA ALA A 64 25.86 31.72 26.59
C ALA A 64 25.75 30.21 27.00
N THR A 65 26.37 29.39 26.15
CA THR A 65 27.43 28.40 26.44
C THR A 65 27.44 27.61 27.76
N SER A 66 27.32 26.28 27.65
CA SER A 66 28.34 25.34 28.18
C SER A 66 28.28 24.01 27.41
N ASN A 67 29.45 23.54 26.99
CA ASN A 67 29.68 22.30 26.25
C ASN A 67 30.25 21.27 27.25
N PRO A 68 29.89 19.98 27.17
CA PRO A 68 30.80 19.01 26.55
C PRO A 68 29.99 18.00 25.69
N GLY A 69 30.41 17.52 24.53
CA GLY A 69 31.76 17.22 24.07
C GLY A 69 31.76 15.78 23.53
N TRP A 70 31.07 15.54 22.41
CA TRP A 70 31.23 14.36 21.55
C TRP A 70 30.87 14.74 20.10
N THR A 71 31.85 14.70 19.20
CA THR A 71 31.67 14.94 17.76
C THR A 71 32.30 13.79 16.98
N TYR A 72 31.51 13.12 16.14
CA TYR A 72 32.00 12.33 15.01
C TYR A 72 31.97 13.20 13.75
N GLY A 73 33.11 13.32 13.06
CA GLY A 73 33.20 13.91 11.72
C GLY A 73 34.53 14.66 11.49
N PRO A 74 35.20 14.50 10.34
CA PRO A 74 36.46 15.16 10.06
C PRO A 74 36.27 16.67 9.89
N VAL A 75 37.13 17.43 10.57
CA VAL A 75 37.22 18.90 10.49
C VAL A 75 37.84 19.30 9.16
N ALA A 76 37.13 20.09 8.37
CA ALA A 76 37.68 20.71 7.17
C ALA A 76 38.43 22.01 7.52
N THR A 77 39.71 22.06 7.21
CA THR A 77 40.59 23.24 7.32
C THR A 77 40.26 24.24 6.19
N PRO A 78 40.25 25.56 6.42
CA PRO A 78 40.00 26.52 5.35
C PRO A 78 41.27 26.75 4.51
N ALA A 79 41.22 26.40 3.23
CA ALA A 79 42.25 26.76 2.25
C ALA A 79 41.90 28.08 1.56
N GLY A 80 42.91 28.94 1.42
CA GLY A 80 42.84 30.32 0.96
C GLY A 80 42.36 30.53 -0.48
N GLY A 81 41.93 31.76 -0.74
CA GLY A 81 41.32 32.19 -1.99
C GLY A 81 42.25 32.24 -3.20
N LEU A 82 41.65 31.98 -4.36
CA LEU A 82 42.08 32.29 -5.73
C LEU A 82 40.82 32.26 -6.64
N PRO A 83 40.87 32.80 -7.88
CA PRO A 83 40.03 33.89 -8.33
C PRO A 83 38.64 33.50 -8.84
N THR A 84 37.72 34.46 -8.77
CA THR A 84 36.39 34.44 -9.34
C THR A 84 36.41 34.46 -10.86
N THR A 85 36.32 33.30 -11.49
CA THR A 85 35.75 33.17 -12.85
C THR A 85 34.66 32.11 -12.80
N VAL A 86 33.42 32.58 -12.67
CA VAL A 86 32.21 31.77 -12.82
C VAL A 86 32.07 31.43 -14.32
N PRO A 87 31.95 30.16 -14.72
CA PRO A 87 31.50 29.84 -16.07
C PRO A 87 30.08 30.36 -16.23
N ALA A 88 29.84 31.12 -17.30
CA ALA A 88 28.51 31.63 -17.62
C ALA A 88 27.46 30.52 -17.56
N THR A 89 26.36 30.81 -16.88
CA THR A 89 25.12 30.04 -16.88
C THR A 89 24.79 29.59 -18.29
N PRO A 90 24.44 28.31 -18.55
CA PRO A 90 23.88 27.93 -19.83
C PRO A 90 22.66 28.83 -20.09
N GLY A 91 22.66 29.54 -21.21
CA GLY A 91 21.51 30.34 -21.62
C GLY A 91 20.24 29.48 -21.70
N PRO A 92 19.05 30.09 -21.58
CA PRO A 92 17.80 29.34 -21.70
C PRO A 92 17.81 28.58 -23.04
N LEU A 93 17.55 27.28 -22.96
CA LEU A 93 17.32 26.45 -24.15
C LEU A 93 16.27 27.13 -25.03
N PRO A 94 16.42 27.10 -26.37
CA PRO A 94 15.42 27.68 -27.27
C PRO A 94 14.08 27.04 -26.96
N ALA A 95 13.09 27.88 -26.68
CA ALA A 95 11.71 27.46 -26.50
C ALA A 95 11.32 26.63 -27.73
N SER A 96 10.89 25.39 -27.48
CA SER A 96 10.21 24.58 -28.48
C SER A 96 9.09 25.41 -29.09
N THR A 97 9.16 25.66 -30.39
CA THR A 97 8.10 26.30 -31.19
C THR A 97 6.99 25.32 -31.55
N ALA A 98 6.83 24.23 -30.80
CA ALA A 98 5.61 23.46 -30.84
C ALA A 98 4.49 24.33 -30.27
N THR A 99 3.66 24.89 -31.16
CA THR A 99 2.37 25.46 -30.82
C THR A 99 1.66 24.47 -29.89
N PRO A 100 1.32 24.81 -28.64
CA PRO A 100 0.49 23.93 -27.83
C PRO A 100 -0.79 23.68 -28.62
N ALA A 101 -1.19 22.41 -28.74
CA ALA A 101 -2.53 22.07 -29.20
C ALA A 101 -3.53 22.96 -28.46
N PRO A 102 -4.61 23.45 -29.11
CA PRO A 102 -5.54 24.37 -28.48
C PRO A 102 -5.97 23.76 -27.14
N SER A 103 -5.63 24.43 -26.04
CA SER A 103 -6.15 24.11 -24.72
C SER A 103 -7.65 24.09 -24.88
N ALA A 104 -8.26 22.90 -24.78
CA ALA A 104 -9.70 22.81 -24.73
C ALA A 104 -10.20 23.73 -23.62
N ALA A 105 -11.29 24.46 -23.89
CA ALA A 105 -11.85 25.37 -22.91
C ALA A 105 -12.25 24.55 -21.67
N ILE A 106 -11.71 24.90 -20.50
CA ILE A 106 -12.08 24.30 -19.22
C ILE A 106 -13.60 24.39 -19.09
N PRO A 107 -14.30 23.29 -18.76
CA PRO A 107 -15.76 23.31 -18.63
C PRO A 107 -16.21 24.42 -17.68
N PRO A 108 -17.32 25.13 -17.98
CA PRO A 108 -17.83 26.18 -17.09
C PRO A 108 -18.00 25.66 -15.65
N GLY A 109 -17.39 26.33 -14.68
CA GLY A 109 -17.43 25.95 -13.27
C GLY A 109 -16.34 24.99 -12.80
N PHE A 110 -15.49 24.49 -13.71
CA PHE A 110 -14.30 23.70 -13.36
C PHE A 110 -13.05 24.59 -13.31
N SER A 111 -12.11 24.24 -12.44
CA SER A 111 -10.75 24.77 -12.44
C SER A 111 -9.81 23.87 -13.26
N ALA A 112 -8.60 24.34 -13.53
CA ALA A 112 -7.56 23.51 -14.15
C ALA A 112 -7.24 22.27 -13.29
N THR A 113 -7.16 22.44 -11.97
CA THR A 113 -6.98 21.34 -11.02
C THR A 113 -8.09 20.30 -11.11
N ASP A 114 -9.34 20.71 -11.27
CA ASP A 114 -10.47 19.77 -11.42
C ASP A 114 -10.35 18.96 -12.72
N VAL A 115 -9.88 19.57 -13.80
CA VAL A 115 -9.65 18.89 -15.08
C VAL A 115 -8.51 17.88 -14.94
N ASP A 116 -7.39 18.27 -14.33
CA ASP A 116 -6.23 17.40 -14.13
C ASP A 116 -6.58 16.21 -13.23
N ALA A 117 -7.22 16.46 -12.09
CA ALA A 117 -7.64 15.40 -11.18
C ALA A 117 -8.58 14.40 -11.87
N ARG A 118 -9.53 14.89 -12.67
CA ARG A 118 -10.44 14.04 -13.46
C ARG A 118 -9.67 13.21 -14.50
N GLN A 119 -8.65 13.76 -15.14
CA GLN A 119 -7.81 13.04 -16.11
C GLN A 119 -7.02 11.90 -15.47
N VAL A 120 -6.52 12.08 -14.25
CA VAL A 120 -5.85 11.03 -13.48
C VAL A 120 -6.81 9.85 -13.24
N VAL A 121 -8.02 10.12 -12.73
CA VAL A 121 -9.00 9.06 -12.44
C VAL A 121 -9.45 8.35 -13.72
N ARG A 122 -9.61 9.09 -14.82
CA ARG A 122 -9.92 8.49 -16.12
C ARG A 122 -8.81 7.58 -16.63
N ARG A 123 -7.55 7.90 -16.36
CA ARG A 123 -6.44 6.99 -16.68
C ARG A 123 -6.51 5.69 -15.91
N TYR A 124 -6.96 5.74 -14.66
CA TYR A 124 -7.12 4.56 -13.82
C TYR A 124 -8.35 3.73 -14.20
N LEU A 125 -9.56 4.34 -14.19
CA LEU A 125 -10.82 3.63 -14.40
C LEU A 125 -11.21 3.46 -15.87
N GLY A 126 -10.67 4.26 -16.79
CA GLY A 126 -11.18 4.39 -18.16
C GLY A 126 -11.22 3.10 -18.97
N ASN A 127 -10.32 2.15 -18.71
CA ASN A 127 -10.30 0.84 -19.37
C ASN A 127 -11.12 -0.23 -18.61
N LEU A 128 -11.41 0.02 -17.32
CA LEU A 128 -12.35 -0.78 -16.54
C LEU A 128 -13.81 -0.43 -16.84
N VAL A 129 -14.08 0.77 -17.33
CA VAL A 129 -15.41 1.31 -17.64
C VAL A 129 -16.31 0.31 -18.40
N PRO A 130 -15.90 -0.32 -19.52
CA PRO A 130 -16.76 -1.27 -20.23
C PRO A 130 -17.12 -2.51 -19.39
N ALA A 131 -16.18 -3.03 -18.62
CA ALA A 131 -16.44 -4.16 -17.72
C ALA A 131 -17.39 -3.75 -16.59
N LEU A 132 -17.16 -2.59 -15.97
CA LEU A 132 -17.97 -2.07 -14.87
C LEU A 132 -19.41 -1.72 -15.32
N GLU A 133 -19.60 -1.27 -16.56
CA GLU A 133 -20.94 -1.02 -17.14
C GLU A 133 -21.77 -2.30 -17.17
N GLY A 134 -21.21 -3.38 -17.69
CA GLY A 134 -21.87 -4.68 -17.75
C GLY A 134 -22.20 -5.26 -16.36
N ILE A 135 -21.45 -4.85 -15.33
CA ILE A 135 -21.55 -5.39 -13.98
C ILE A 135 -22.54 -4.62 -13.10
N PHE A 136 -22.45 -3.28 -13.07
CA PHE A 136 -23.24 -2.43 -12.16
C PHE A 136 -24.48 -1.80 -12.80
N GLY A 137 -24.69 -2.04 -14.10
CA GLY A 137 -25.83 -1.55 -14.86
C GLY A 137 -25.77 -0.06 -15.18
N THR A 138 -26.63 0.36 -16.11
CA THR A 138 -26.59 1.68 -16.74
C THR A 138 -26.75 2.84 -15.76
N VAL A 139 -27.53 2.72 -14.68
CA VAL A 139 -27.76 3.84 -13.73
C VAL A 139 -26.54 4.13 -12.85
N THR A 140 -25.85 3.09 -12.39
CA THR A 140 -24.59 3.25 -11.64
C THR A 140 -23.49 3.73 -12.58
N PHE A 141 -23.51 3.25 -13.82
CA PHE A 141 -22.64 3.69 -14.88
C PHE A 141 -22.87 5.15 -15.29
N GLU A 142 -24.11 5.64 -15.38
CA GLU A 142 -24.40 7.05 -15.68
C GLU A 142 -23.85 7.98 -14.61
N LYS A 143 -23.80 7.54 -13.35
CA LYS A 143 -23.16 8.29 -12.26
C LYS A 143 -21.64 8.29 -12.38
N ILE A 144 -21.02 7.12 -12.60
CA ILE A 144 -19.56 7.01 -12.80
C ILE A 144 -19.15 7.74 -14.08
N GLY A 145 -19.90 7.54 -15.16
CA GLY A 145 -19.77 8.19 -16.45
C GLY A 145 -20.03 9.68 -16.39
N GLY A 146 -20.91 10.17 -15.50
CA GLY A 146 -21.10 11.59 -15.20
C GLY A 146 -19.92 12.19 -14.44
N ILE A 147 -19.39 11.50 -13.42
CA ILE A 147 -18.17 11.90 -12.69
C ILE A 147 -16.97 11.95 -13.63
N LEU A 148 -16.82 10.90 -14.43
CA LEU A 148 -15.77 10.76 -15.42
C LEU A 148 -16.12 11.48 -16.72
N ALA A 149 -17.25 12.17 -16.87
CA ALA A 149 -17.60 12.88 -18.10
C ALA A 149 -17.47 12.05 -19.41
N VAL A 150 -17.78 10.75 -19.37
CA VAL A 150 -17.53 9.81 -20.49
C VAL A 150 -18.29 10.20 -21.76
N ALA A 151 -19.41 10.91 -21.61
CA ALA A 151 -20.21 11.45 -22.72
C ALA A 151 -19.76 12.84 -23.21
N ASP A 152 -18.84 13.50 -22.50
CA ASP A 152 -18.45 14.86 -22.85
C ASP A 152 -17.50 14.88 -24.07
N LYS A 153 -17.82 15.70 -25.07
CA LYS A 153 -17.02 15.91 -26.29
C LYS A 153 -15.81 16.81 -26.00
N TYR A 154 -14.86 16.29 -25.24
CA TYR A 154 -13.60 16.94 -24.96
C TYR A 154 -12.48 16.09 -25.58
N PRO A 155 -11.80 16.54 -26.66
CA PRO A 155 -10.81 15.72 -27.38
C PRO A 155 -9.71 15.14 -26.49
N GLU A 156 -9.26 15.90 -25.50
CA GLU A 156 -8.26 15.53 -24.48
C GLU A 156 -8.76 14.48 -23.49
N LEU A 157 -10.07 14.34 -23.36
CA LEU A 157 -10.78 13.35 -22.54
C LEU A 157 -11.27 12.17 -23.42
N SER A 158 -11.36 12.33 -24.73
CA SER A 158 -11.73 11.25 -25.66
C SER A 158 -10.58 10.29 -25.97
N GLN A 159 -9.35 10.67 -25.62
CA GLN A 159 -8.20 9.78 -25.70
C GLN A 159 -8.38 8.70 -24.64
N LYS A 160 -8.65 7.46 -25.09
CA LYS A 160 -8.47 6.28 -24.25
C LYS A 160 -7.04 6.37 -23.71
N PRO A 161 -6.85 6.53 -22.40
CA PRO A 161 -5.51 6.43 -21.86
C PRO A 161 -5.05 5.04 -22.22
N ALA A 162 -3.89 4.94 -22.89
CA ALA A 162 -3.21 3.66 -23.00
C ALA A 162 -3.16 3.11 -21.59
N PHE A 163 -3.94 2.05 -21.33
CA PHE A 163 -3.66 1.22 -20.21
C PHE A 163 -2.31 0.64 -20.56
N MET A 164 -1.31 1.18 -19.91
CA MET A 164 -0.09 0.45 -19.84
C MET A 164 0.03 0.33 -18.31
N GLN A 165 -0.72 -0.66 -17.79
CA GLN A 165 -0.14 -1.49 -16.76
C GLN A 165 1.17 -1.96 -17.34
N VAL A 166 2.20 -1.82 -16.53
CA VAL A 166 3.60 -1.88 -16.94
C VAL A 166 3.87 -3.20 -17.66
N GLY A 167 3.97 -3.11 -18.98
CA GLY A 167 4.38 -4.18 -19.89
C GLY A 167 3.66 -5.53 -19.78
N PRO A 168 4.10 -6.52 -20.56
CA PRO A 168 3.64 -7.91 -20.49
C PRO A 168 3.99 -8.62 -19.17
N GLN A 169 4.51 -7.91 -18.15
CA GLN A 169 4.91 -8.46 -16.86
C GLN A 169 3.83 -8.38 -15.77
N LEU A 170 2.71 -7.68 -16.01
CA LEU A 170 1.60 -7.55 -15.05
C LEU A 170 0.34 -8.31 -15.49
N PRO A 171 0.32 -9.65 -15.63
CA PRO A 171 -0.90 -10.30 -15.26
C PRO A 171 -1.05 -10.16 -13.74
N LEU A 172 -2.27 -9.87 -13.26
CA LEU A 172 -2.61 -9.87 -11.83
C LEU A 172 -2.12 -11.14 -11.10
N THR A 173 -1.74 -12.16 -11.86
CA THR A 173 -1.17 -13.42 -11.43
C THR A 173 0.37 -13.52 -11.47
N ASP A 174 1.15 -12.95 -12.40
CA ASP A 174 2.58 -13.38 -12.57
C ASP A 174 3.59 -12.60 -11.73
N LEU A 175 3.36 -11.30 -11.44
CA LEU A 175 4.20 -10.59 -10.44
C LEU A 175 3.93 -11.04 -9.01
N LEU A 176 2.85 -11.80 -8.80
CA LEU A 176 2.45 -12.36 -7.51
C LEU A 176 2.47 -13.89 -7.49
N GLN A 177 2.77 -14.56 -8.61
CA GLN A 177 2.95 -16.01 -8.60
C GLN A 177 4.24 -16.28 -7.82
N PRO A 178 4.17 -17.12 -6.78
CA PRO A 178 5.38 -17.48 -6.09
C PRO A 178 6.36 -18.15 -7.04
N LEU A 179 7.64 -17.82 -6.88
CA LEU A 179 8.71 -18.51 -7.57
C LEU A 179 8.59 -20.01 -7.30
N THR A 180 8.63 -20.82 -8.36
CA THR A 180 8.56 -22.27 -8.20
C THR A 180 9.95 -22.82 -7.87
N PRO A 181 10.14 -23.54 -6.75
CA PRO A 181 11.43 -24.12 -6.43
C PRO A 181 11.74 -25.37 -7.26
N GLU A 182 13.02 -25.59 -7.51
CA GLU A 182 13.54 -26.92 -7.82
C GLU A 182 13.54 -27.77 -6.54
N LEU A 183 13.23 -29.07 -6.63
CA LEU A 183 13.39 -29.99 -5.50
C LEU A 183 14.70 -30.77 -5.63
N ASP A 184 15.55 -30.65 -4.62
CA ASP A 184 16.79 -31.41 -4.50
C ASP A 184 16.82 -32.14 -3.15
N ASN A 185 16.61 -33.47 -3.17
CA ASN A 185 16.64 -34.32 -1.97
C ASN A 185 15.78 -33.81 -0.79
N GLY A 186 14.60 -33.26 -1.09
CA GLY A 186 13.67 -32.70 -0.08
C GLY A 186 13.97 -31.26 0.33
N VAL A 187 14.97 -30.61 -0.29
CA VAL A 187 15.24 -29.17 -0.15
C VAL A 187 14.56 -28.42 -1.30
N LYS A 188 13.85 -27.33 -0.98
CA LYS A 188 13.33 -26.37 -1.94
C LYS A 188 14.45 -25.41 -2.35
N VAL A 189 14.88 -25.51 -3.60
CA VAL A 189 16.00 -24.75 -4.15
C VAL A 189 15.50 -23.64 -5.06
N PHE A 190 15.95 -22.42 -4.79
CA PHE A 190 15.64 -21.23 -5.57
C PHE A 190 16.93 -20.61 -6.13
N ARG A 191 16.83 -20.00 -7.30
CA ARG A 191 17.95 -19.30 -7.96
C ARG A 191 17.48 -17.93 -8.39
N LEU A 192 18.09 -16.90 -7.81
CA LEU A 192 17.77 -15.52 -8.10
C LEU A 192 19.01 -14.75 -8.53
N THR A 193 18.82 -13.79 -9.43
CA THR A 193 19.82 -12.78 -9.79
C THR A 193 19.52 -11.47 -9.07
N ILE A 194 20.55 -10.66 -8.86
CA ILE A 194 20.44 -9.30 -8.31
C ILE A 194 20.94 -8.36 -9.40
N ASP A 195 20.04 -7.57 -9.98
CA ASP A 195 20.27 -6.89 -11.25
C ASP A 195 20.01 -5.38 -11.14
N GLU A 196 20.77 -4.59 -11.91
CA GLU A 196 20.36 -3.22 -12.25
C GLU A 196 19.18 -3.30 -13.22
N VAL A 197 18.10 -2.56 -12.95
CA VAL A 197 16.89 -2.59 -13.77
C VAL A 197 16.44 -1.17 -14.12
N SER A 198 15.87 -1.01 -15.32
CA SER A 198 15.21 0.22 -15.73
C SER A 198 13.71 0.08 -15.46
N LEU A 199 13.27 0.59 -14.32
CA LEU A 199 11.91 0.41 -13.82
C LEU A 199 11.00 1.53 -14.32
N LYS A 200 9.85 1.15 -14.88
CA LYS A 200 8.79 2.11 -15.22
C LYS A 200 7.70 2.05 -14.15
N ILE A 201 7.68 3.02 -13.25
CA ILE A 201 6.65 3.11 -12.18
C ILE A 201 5.29 3.49 -12.77
N ASP A 202 5.31 4.30 -13.82
CA ASP A 202 4.15 4.84 -14.50
C ASP A 202 4.50 5.04 -15.98
N GLU A 203 3.65 4.59 -16.88
CA GLU A 203 3.90 4.59 -18.32
C GLU A 203 4.02 5.98 -18.96
N LYS A 204 3.46 7.00 -18.31
CA LYS A 204 3.64 8.41 -18.69
C LYS A 204 4.90 9.05 -18.09
N ARG A 205 5.62 8.34 -17.22
CA ARG A 205 6.89 8.81 -16.65
C ARG A 205 8.07 8.14 -17.37
N PRO A 206 9.23 8.83 -17.46
CA PRO A 206 10.47 8.17 -17.84
C PRO A 206 10.76 7.00 -16.90
N PRO A 207 11.38 5.91 -17.39
CA PRO A 207 11.88 4.88 -16.51
C PRO A 207 12.96 5.45 -15.60
N ILE A 208 13.11 4.85 -14.42
CA ILE A 208 14.11 5.21 -13.43
C ILE A 208 15.11 4.06 -13.26
N ASP A 209 16.33 4.40 -12.86
CA ASP A 209 17.32 3.40 -12.45
C ASP A 209 16.91 2.81 -11.10
N ALA A 210 16.80 1.49 -11.05
CA ALA A 210 16.39 0.73 -9.90
C ALA A 210 17.23 -0.55 -9.78
N LEU A 211 17.04 -1.29 -8.70
CA LEU A 211 17.65 -2.59 -8.47
C LEU A 211 16.53 -3.61 -8.27
N GLY A 212 16.68 -4.80 -8.84
CA GLY A 212 15.65 -5.84 -8.76
C GLY A 212 16.24 -7.22 -8.56
N TYR A 213 15.42 -8.11 -7.97
CA TYR A 213 15.70 -9.54 -7.99
C TYR A 213 15.06 -10.14 -9.24
N ASN A 214 15.78 -10.95 -10.01
CA ASN A 214 15.30 -11.51 -11.29
C ASN A 214 14.78 -10.45 -12.28
N GLY A 215 15.43 -9.28 -12.32
CA GLY A 215 15.01 -8.20 -13.21
C GLY A 215 13.66 -7.55 -12.88
N GLN A 216 13.06 -7.81 -11.71
CA GLN A 216 11.75 -7.27 -11.30
C GLN A 216 11.78 -6.58 -9.93
N VAL A 217 10.84 -5.65 -9.74
CA VAL A 217 10.57 -4.95 -8.46
C VAL A 217 9.05 -4.90 -8.23
N PRO A 218 8.53 -5.36 -7.07
CA PRO A 218 9.24 -6.14 -6.05
C PRO A 218 9.86 -7.42 -6.61
N GLY A 219 10.86 -7.95 -5.89
CA GLY A 219 11.42 -9.26 -6.21
C GLY A 219 10.37 -10.38 -6.19
N PRO A 220 10.67 -11.53 -6.81
CA PRO A 220 9.74 -12.66 -6.84
C PRO A 220 9.29 -13.07 -5.45
N THR A 221 8.00 -13.32 -5.26
CA THR A 221 7.52 -13.87 -3.99
C THR A 221 8.10 -15.27 -3.80
N ILE A 222 8.79 -15.50 -2.69
CA ILE A 222 9.25 -16.84 -2.31
C ILE A 222 8.22 -17.39 -1.32
N ARG A 223 7.56 -18.51 -1.67
CA ARG A 223 6.56 -19.16 -0.81
C ARG A 223 6.96 -20.60 -0.49
N VAL A 224 7.01 -20.92 0.79
CA VAL A 224 7.34 -22.25 1.31
C VAL A 224 6.37 -22.63 2.45
N GLY A 225 6.41 -23.87 2.91
CA GLY A 225 5.66 -24.34 4.08
C GLY A 225 6.53 -24.36 5.33
N GLU A 226 5.89 -24.28 6.49
CA GLU A 226 6.54 -24.41 7.79
C GLU A 226 7.30 -25.74 7.91
N GLY A 227 8.58 -25.64 8.24
CA GLY A 227 9.49 -26.78 8.40
C GLY A 227 10.20 -27.20 7.11
N ASP A 228 9.91 -26.59 5.97
CA ASP A 228 10.65 -26.85 4.73
C ASP A 228 12.13 -26.50 4.89
N ARG A 229 12.99 -27.33 4.30
CA ARG A 229 14.39 -26.98 4.06
C ARG A 229 14.46 -26.12 2.79
N VAL A 230 15.07 -24.95 2.92
CA VAL A 230 15.14 -23.95 1.86
C VAL A 230 16.59 -23.67 1.55
N ARG A 231 16.95 -23.66 0.26
CA ARG A 231 18.24 -23.19 -0.20
C ARG A 231 18.06 -22.17 -1.32
N ILE A 232 18.65 -20.99 -1.17
CA ILE A 232 18.49 -19.90 -2.14
C ILE A 232 19.84 -19.41 -2.58
N TYR A 233 20.09 -19.50 -3.89
CA TYR A 233 21.28 -18.97 -4.53
C TYR A 233 21.00 -17.56 -5.05
N PHE A 234 21.81 -16.59 -4.65
CA PHE A 234 21.78 -15.24 -5.20
C PHE A 234 23.06 -14.96 -5.98
N THR A 235 22.94 -14.65 -7.26
CA THR A 235 24.04 -14.20 -8.11
C THR A 235 24.01 -12.68 -8.20
N ASN A 236 25.06 -12.01 -7.73
CA ASN A 236 25.17 -10.55 -7.76
C ASN A 236 25.66 -10.08 -9.15
N ASN A 237 24.76 -9.55 -9.97
CA ASN A 237 25.08 -8.96 -11.28
C ASN A 237 25.28 -7.44 -11.21
N LEU A 238 25.24 -6.85 -10.01
CA LEU A 238 25.48 -5.41 -9.82
C LEU A 238 26.95 -5.06 -10.02
N LYS A 239 27.21 -3.75 -10.17
CA LYS A 239 28.58 -3.18 -10.15
C LYS A 239 29.11 -2.94 -8.73
N GLU A 240 28.30 -3.22 -7.71
CA GLU A 240 28.60 -3.00 -6.30
C GLU A 240 28.32 -4.25 -5.45
N ALA A 241 28.86 -4.28 -4.24
CA ALA A 241 28.61 -5.39 -3.32
C ALA A 241 27.18 -5.35 -2.76
N THR A 242 26.67 -6.51 -2.36
CA THR A 242 25.35 -6.63 -1.74
C THR A 242 25.30 -7.79 -0.75
N THR A 243 24.14 -8.01 -0.11
CA THR A 243 23.79 -9.16 0.73
C THR A 243 22.29 -9.33 0.70
N VAL A 244 21.74 -10.42 1.22
CA VAL A 244 20.28 -10.62 1.30
C VAL A 244 19.93 -11.09 2.70
N HIS A 245 19.12 -10.29 3.41
CA HIS A 245 18.59 -10.62 4.72
C HIS A 245 17.15 -11.11 4.59
N PHE A 246 16.79 -12.19 5.29
CA PHE A 246 15.42 -12.69 5.36
C PHE A 246 14.76 -12.22 6.64
N HIS A 247 14.08 -11.09 6.54
CA HIS A 247 13.48 -10.40 7.66
C HIS A 247 12.36 -11.22 8.31
N GLY A 248 12.56 -11.54 9.59
CA GLY A 248 11.61 -12.30 10.40
C GLY A 248 11.84 -13.82 10.41
N VAL A 249 12.83 -14.31 9.66
CA VAL A 249 13.27 -15.70 9.74
C VAL A 249 14.10 -15.92 11.00
N GLU A 250 13.73 -16.93 11.79
CA GLU A 250 14.52 -17.38 12.94
C GLU A 250 15.47 -18.50 12.52
N PHE A 251 16.76 -18.17 12.40
CA PHE A 251 17.79 -19.08 11.94
C PHE A 251 18.33 -19.99 13.05
N ASP A 252 18.60 -21.26 12.70
CA ASP A 252 19.38 -22.18 13.54
C ASP A 252 20.87 -21.84 13.50
N ASP A 253 21.36 -21.57 12.30
CA ASP A 253 22.70 -21.10 12.04
C ASP A 253 22.63 -19.60 11.74
N PHE A 254 23.13 -18.78 12.65
CA PHE A 254 23.09 -17.32 12.50
C PHE A 254 23.90 -16.81 11.29
N LEU A 255 24.79 -17.63 10.71
CA LEU A 255 25.53 -17.27 9.50
C LEU A 255 24.64 -17.18 8.25
N GLN A 256 23.38 -17.60 8.33
CA GLN A 256 22.39 -17.53 7.26
C GLN A 256 21.60 -16.20 7.23
N ASP A 257 21.93 -15.25 8.11
CA ASP A 257 21.16 -14.03 8.33
C ASP A 257 21.39 -12.93 7.29
N GLY A 258 22.50 -12.95 6.56
CA GLY A 258 22.70 -12.00 5.46
C GLY A 258 23.20 -10.61 5.84
N VAL A 259 23.79 -10.42 7.03
CA VAL A 259 24.28 -9.12 7.49
C VAL A 259 25.79 -9.01 7.24
N PRO A 260 26.25 -8.08 6.37
CA PRO A 260 27.64 -7.97 6.00
C PRO A 260 28.49 -7.55 7.21
N PHE A 261 29.65 -8.19 7.35
CA PHE A 261 30.63 -8.01 8.43
C PHE A 261 30.13 -8.39 9.84
N VAL A 262 28.94 -9.00 9.94
CA VAL A 262 28.40 -9.57 11.19
C VAL A 262 28.21 -11.06 11.04
N THR A 263 27.42 -11.49 10.05
CA THR A 263 27.09 -12.91 9.84
C THR A 263 27.69 -13.47 8.56
N GLN A 264 28.06 -12.60 7.60
CA GLN A 264 28.82 -13.00 6.41
C GLN A 264 29.68 -11.87 5.83
N ARG A 265 30.49 -12.18 4.83
CA ARG A 265 31.11 -11.15 3.95
C ARG A 265 30.08 -10.68 2.91
N PRO A 266 30.19 -9.44 2.41
CA PRO A 266 29.38 -9.00 1.28
C PRO A 266 29.57 -9.91 0.06
N ILE A 267 28.49 -10.12 -0.69
CA ILE A 267 28.48 -10.79 -2.00
C ILE A 267 29.03 -9.80 -3.02
N THR A 268 30.22 -10.05 -3.54
CA THR A 268 30.89 -9.17 -4.50
C THR A 268 30.32 -9.30 -5.92
N PRO A 269 30.54 -8.31 -6.82
CA PRO A 269 30.11 -8.42 -8.21
C PRO A 269 30.55 -9.73 -8.89
N GLY A 270 29.60 -10.43 -9.51
CA GLY A 270 29.79 -11.74 -10.16
C GLY A 270 29.78 -12.94 -9.21
N GLU A 271 29.76 -12.73 -7.90
CA GLU A 271 29.73 -13.80 -6.90
C GLU A 271 28.32 -14.38 -6.77
N THR A 272 28.26 -15.69 -6.51
CA THR A 272 27.02 -16.37 -6.11
C THR A 272 27.16 -16.85 -4.67
N TYR A 273 26.17 -16.50 -3.84
CA TYR A 273 26.10 -16.93 -2.44
C TYR A 273 24.86 -17.80 -2.23
N ALA A 274 24.96 -18.79 -1.34
CA ALA A 274 23.86 -19.68 -0.99
C ALA A 274 23.46 -19.49 0.47
N TYR A 275 22.18 -19.22 0.70
CA TYR A 275 21.55 -19.27 2.02
C TYR A 275 20.85 -20.63 2.17
N ASP A 276 21.03 -21.29 3.31
CA ASP A 276 20.47 -22.62 3.59
C ASP A 276 19.91 -22.70 5.01
N PHE A 277 18.59 -22.80 5.13
CA PHE A 277 17.92 -22.77 6.43
C PHE A 277 16.60 -23.56 6.43
N THR A 278 16.07 -23.80 7.63
CA THR A 278 14.70 -24.33 7.80
C THR A 278 13.72 -23.17 7.95
N ALA A 279 12.63 -23.16 7.20
CA ALA A 279 11.58 -22.14 7.31
C ALA A 279 10.72 -22.39 8.56
N ARG A 280 11.12 -21.87 9.72
CA ARG A 280 10.42 -22.09 11.01
C ARG A 280 9.45 -20.96 11.38
N SER A 281 9.84 -19.72 11.12
CA SER A 281 8.96 -18.57 11.29
C SER A 281 7.87 -18.60 10.22
N THR A 282 6.60 -18.58 10.63
CA THR A 282 5.46 -18.63 9.72
C THR A 282 4.88 -17.25 9.41
N GLY A 283 4.08 -17.17 8.35
CA GLY A 283 3.29 -16.00 7.97
C GLY A 283 4.00 -15.06 6.98
N SER A 284 3.64 -13.79 7.05
CA SER A 284 4.15 -12.70 6.20
C SER A 284 5.53 -12.23 6.64
N LEU A 285 6.56 -12.75 5.98
CA LEU A 285 7.94 -12.30 6.10
C LEU A 285 8.37 -11.58 4.82
N MET A 286 9.61 -11.11 4.77
CA MET A 286 10.17 -10.43 3.61
C MET A 286 11.66 -10.73 3.48
N TYR A 287 12.23 -10.39 2.34
CA TYR A 287 13.66 -10.46 2.12
C TYR A 287 14.13 -9.21 1.38
N HIS A 288 15.28 -8.68 1.75
CA HIS A 288 15.78 -7.42 1.21
C HIS A 288 17.29 -7.33 1.31
N SER A 289 17.89 -6.37 0.61
CA SER A 289 19.33 -6.09 0.79
C SER A 289 19.64 -5.67 2.22
N HIS A 290 20.82 -6.06 2.71
CA HIS A 290 21.38 -5.57 3.97
C HIS A 290 22.75 -4.88 3.80
N HIS A 291 23.11 -4.53 2.56
CA HIS A 291 24.30 -3.74 2.26
C HIS A 291 23.90 -2.38 1.68
N ASN A 292 24.39 -1.28 2.25
CA ASN A 292 23.92 0.07 1.92
C ASN A 292 22.37 0.14 1.90
N ALA A 293 21.74 -0.48 2.90
CA ALA A 293 20.33 -0.88 2.82
C ALA A 293 19.37 0.30 2.60
N THR A 294 19.65 1.48 3.17
CA THR A 294 18.87 2.70 2.92
C THR A 294 18.72 3.02 1.44
N ASP A 295 19.77 2.78 0.66
CA ASP A 295 19.78 3.02 -0.78
C ASP A 295 19.37 1.77 -1.57
N GLN A 296 19.93 0.60 -1.30
CA GLN A 296 19.63 -0.61 -2.09
C GLN A 296 18.19 -1.10 -1.92
N VAL A 297 17.62 -1.07 -0.70
CA VAL A 297 16.21 -1.37 -0.46
C VAL A 297 15.33 -0.26 -1.04
N GLY A 298 15.73 1.00 -0.82
CA GLY A 298 15.07 2.17 -1.40
C GLY A 298 14.99 2.14 -2.94
N ARG A 299 15.97 1.51 -3.61
CA ARG A 299 16.00 1.30 -5.06
C ARG A 299 15.33 0.00 -5.54
N GLY A 300 14.83 -0.85 -4.66
CA GLY A 300 13.99 -1.99 -5.03
C GLY A 300 14.54 -3.39 -4.71
N LEU A 301 15.69 -3.53 -4.03
CA LEU A 301 16.14 -4.84 -3.52
C LEU A 301 15.35 -5.26 -2.29
N LEU A 302 14.10 -5.67 -2.54
CA LEU A 302 13.09 -6.09 -1.59
C LEU A 302 12.15 -7.13 -2.23
N GLY A 303 11.47 -7.93 -1.41
CA GLY A 303 10.53 -8.94 -1.89
C GLY A 303 9.83 -9.69 -0.76
N ALA A 304 8.72 -10.35 -1.08
CA ALA A 304 7.93 -11.08 -0.10
C ALA A 304 8.49 -12.50 0.14
N PHE A 305 8.58 -12.89 1.41
CA PHE A 305 8.87 -14.27 1.80
C PHE A 305 7.69 -14.81 2.63
N ILE A 306 6.92 -15.74 2.08
CA ILE A 306 5.74 -16.29 2.74
C ILE A 306 6.03 -17.70 3.22
N VAL A 307 5.82 -17.96 4.50
CA VAL A 307 5.92 -19.30 5.07
C VAL A 307 4.54 -19.74 5.53
N GLU A 308 3.92 -20.64 4.78
CA GLU A 308 2.60 -21.17 5.09
C GLU A 308 2.64 -21.98 6.39
N PRO A 309 1.91 -21.57 7.46
CA PRO A 309 1.84 -22.37 8.68
C PRO A 309 1.11 -23.69 8.41
N LYS A 310 1.48 -24.76 9.12
CA LYS A 310 0.76 -26.04 9.03
C LYS A 310 -0.70 -25.89 9.45
N ASP A 311 -0.93 -25.09 10.48
CA ASP A 311 -2.25 -24.77 11.00
C ASP A 311 -2.51 -23.27 10.83
N ASN A 312 -3.15 -22.88 9.72
CA ASN A 312 -3.53 -21.49 9.47
C ASN A 312 -4.94 -21.21 10.03
N PRO A 313 -5.09 -20.41 11.11
CA PRO A 313 -6.42 -20.06 11.62
C PRO A 313 -7.11 -18.99 10.76
N VAL A 314 -6.39 -18.33 9.85
CA VAL A 314 -6.92 -17.28 8.99
C VAL A 314 -7.46 -17.92 7.72
N THR A 315 -8.75 -17.72 7.49
CA THR A 315 -9.45 -18.25 6.33
C THR A 315 -9.83 -17.10 5.39
N TYR A 316 -9.54 -17.24 4.10
CA TYR A 316 -9.73 -16.23 3.07
C TYR A 316 -9.99 -16.89 1.71
N ASP A 317 -10.56 -16.12 0.77
CA ASP A 317 -10.90 -16.56 -0.59
C ASP A 317 -9.96 -15.95 -1.63
N ARG A 318 -9.38 -14.79 -1.32
CA ARG A 318 -8.37 -14.09 -2.12
C ARG A 318 -7.27 -13.55 -1.23
N GLU A 319 -6.09 -13.40 -1.83
CA GLU A 319 -4.91 -12.91 -1.15
C GLU A 319 -4.18 -11.90 -2.04
N TYR A 320 -3.75 -10.80 -1.43
CA TYR A 320 -2.95 -9.76 -2.06
C TYR A 320 -1.74 -9.44 -1.19
N ILE A 321 -0.56 -9.40 -1.82
CA ILE A 321 0.66 -8.90 -1.19
C ILE A 321 0.78 -7.42 -1.55
N TRP A 322 0.90 -6.60 -0.51
CA TRP A 322 1.03 -5.15 -0.61
C TRP A 322 2.39 -4.75 -0.08
N VAL A 323 3.33 -4.47 -0.98
CA VAL A 323 4.67 -3.99 -0.66
C VAL A 323 4.73 -2.49 -0.88
N SER A 324 5.00 -1.74 0.18
CA SER A 324 5.07 -0.28 0.17
C SER A 324 6.53 0.18 0.08
N ASN A 325 6.79 1.21 -0.72
CA ASN A 325 8.08 1.89 -0.78
C ASN A 325 7.85 3.39 -1.03
N ASP A 326 8.60 4.26 -0.37
CA ASP A 326 8.48 5.72 -0.42
C ASP A 326 9.75 6.42 -0.94
N VAL A 327 10.75 5.64 -1.36
CA VAL A 327 12.00 6.11 -1.96
C VAL A 327 11.99 5.89 -3.48
N LEU A 328 11.58 4.69 -3.92
CA LEU A 328 11.61 4.25 -5.31
C LEU A 328 10.67 5.08 -6.20
N GLY A 329 11.19 6.17 -6.77
CA GLY A 329 10.42 7.13 -7.57
C GLY A 329 9.22 7.76 -6.84
N GLY A 330 9.28 7.79 -5.50
CA GLY A 330 8.27 8.34 -4.61
C GLY A 330 7.44 7.25 -3.93
N PHE A 331 6.15 7.54 -3.69
CA PHE A 331 5.24 6.66 -2.98
C PHE A 331 4.65 5.59 -3.91
N THR A 332 4.91 4.33 -3.64
CA THR A 332 4.51 3.21 -4.49
C THR A 332 3.88 2.06 -3.72
N ILE A 333 2.95 1.37 -4.38
CA ILE A 333 2.41 0.07 -3.98
C ILE A 333 2.88 -0.91 -5.06
N ASN A 334 3.64 -1.93 -4.66
CA ASN A 334 4.25 -2.90 -5.56
C ASN A 334 4.98 -2.21 -6.73
N ALA A 335 5.83 -1.22 -6.41
CA ALA A 335 6.63 -0.44 -7.36
C ALA A 335 5.84 0.45 -8.35
N HIS A 336 4.53 0.62 -8.15
CA HIS A 336 3.70 1.52 -8.96
C HIS A 336 3.07 2.64 -8.11
N GLY A 337 3.03 3.84 -8.68
CA GLY A 337 2.29 4.97 -8.12
C GLY A 337 0.99 5.19 -8.89
N PHE A 338 -0.09 5.57 -8.20
CA PHE A 338 -1.36 5.89 -8.84
C PHE A 338 -1.16 6.97 -9.91
N PRO A 339 -1.79 6.84 -11.10
CA PRO A 339 -2.83 5.86 -11.47
C PRO A 339 -2.31 4.58 -12.16
N ALA A 340 -1.06 4.17 -11.93
CA ALA A 340 -0.48 2.93 -12.47
C ALA A 340 -0.62 1.71 -11.53
N THR A 341 -1.22 1.89 -10.35
CA THR A 341 -1.47 0.80 -9.40
C THR A 341 -2.54 -0.17 -9.90
N VAL A 342 -2.55 -1.38 -9.36
CA VAL A 342 -3.52 -2.42 -9.71
C VAL A 342 -4.66 -2.45 -8.69
N PRO A 343 -5.94 -2.50 -9.11
CA PRO A 343 -7.06 -2.64 -8.17
C PRO A 343 -7.04 -4.00 -7.46
N ILE A 344 -7.48 -4.00 -6.20
CA ILE A 344 -7.85 -5.20 -5.46
C ILE A 344 -9.26 -5.58 -5.91
N LEU A 345 -9.48 -6.85 -6.24
CA LEU A 345 -10.76 -7.35 -6.76
C LEU A 345 -11.36 -8.37 -5.80
N ALA A 346 -12.68 -8.32 -5.63
CA ALA A 346 -13.44 -9.31 -4.87
C ALA A 346 -14.85 -9.45 -5.42
N ALA A 347 -15.44 -10.63 -5.24
CA ALA A 347 -16.88 -10.82 -5.35
C ALA A 347 -17.56 -10.66 -3.99
N VAL A 348 -18.84 -10.30 -4.00
CA VAL A 348 -19.65 -10.29 -2.78
C VAL A 348 -19.61 -11.68 -2.11
N GLY A 349 -19.34 -11.70 -0.80
CA GLY A 349 -19.17 -12.89 0.02
C GLY A 349 -17.72 -13.37 0.18
N GLU A 350 -16.79 -12.92 -0.67
CA GLU A 350 -15.38 -13.30 -0.56
C GLU A 350 -14.69 -12.52 0.57
N ARG A 351 -13.74 -13.20 1.23
CA ARG A 351 -12.81 -12.60 2.18
C ARG A 351 -11.47 -12.38 1.52
N VAL A 352 -11.01 -11.15 1.56
CA VAL A 352 -9.76 -10.72 0.94
C VAL A 352 -8.72 -10.55 2.05
N LEU A 353 -7.71 -11.42 2.05
CA LEU A 353 -6.51 -11.25 2.87
C LEU A 353 -5.57 -10.26 2.17
N ILE A 354 -5.12 -9.26 2.89
CA ILE A 354 -4.08 -8.33 2.45
C ILE A 354 -2.90 -8.46 3.41
N ARG A 355 -1.73 -8.74 2.85
CA ARG A 355 -0.46 -8.81 3.57
C ARG A 355 0.29 -7.52 3.32
N PHE A 356 0.20 -6.58 4.25
CA PHE A 356 0.94 -5.33 4.19
C PHE A 356 2.39 -5.58 4.58
N MET A 357 3.31 -5.04 3.79
CA MET A 357 4.75 -5.03 4.03
C MET A 357 5.24 -3.61 3.73
N ASN A 358 5.94 -3.01 4.68
CA ASN A 358 6.52 -1.69 4.47
C ASN A 358 8.04 -1.77 4.41
N GLU A 359 8.56 -1.68 3.19
CA GLU A 359 9.98 -1.67 2.83
C GLU A 359 10.48 -0.23 2.52
N GLY A 360 9.67 0.77 2.87
CA GLY A 360 10.02 2.18 2.82
C GLY A 360 10.69 2.67 4.11
N VAL A 361 10.84 3.99 4.22
CA VAL A 361 11.47 4.65 5.38
C VAL A 361 10.50 5.46 6.24
N MET A 362 9.23 5.57 5.83
CA MET A 362 8.15 6.27 6.53
C MET A 362 7.04 5.31 6.94
N MET A 363 6.27 5.71 7.96
CA MET A 363 5.03 5.02 8.31
C MET A 363 3.92 5.34 7.29
N HIS A 364 3.13 4.33 6.92
CA HIS A 364 1.99 4.48 6.02
C HIS A 364 0.68 3.99 6.66
N PRO A 365 -0.30 4.88 6.95
CA PRO A 365 -1.62 4.48 7.44
C PRO A 365 -2.55 4.14 6.27
N PHE A 366 -2.75 2.87 5.94
CA PHE A 366 -3.63 2.46 4.84
C PHE A 366 -5.09 2.47 5.28
N HIS A 367 -5.90 3.28 4.60
CA HIS A 367 -7.33 3.46 4.85
C HIS A 367 -8.17 2.78 3.77
N SER A 368 -9.09 1.91 4.19
CA SER A 368 -10.04 1.22 3.32
C SER A 368 -11.40 1.90 3.37
N HIS A 369 -11.85 2.45 2.24
CA HIS A 369 -13.19 3.06 2.18
C HIS A 369 -14.26 1.97 2.22
N GLY A 370 -15.32 2.22 2.98
CA GLY A 370 -16.50 1.36 3.03
C GLY A 370 -16.31 0.06 3.83
N PHE A 371 -15.09 -0.41 4.08
CA PHE A 371 -14.87 -1.68 4.79
C PHE A 371 -13.97 -1.49 5.99
N ALA A 372 -14.33 -2.15 7.09
CA ALA A 372 -13.39 -2.39 8.17
C ALA A 372 -12.42 -3.51 7.76
N MET A 373 -11.16 -3.33 8.10
CA MET A 373 -10.12 -4.35 8.03
C MET A 373 -10.05 -5.06 9.39
N LYS A 374 -10.26 -6.36 9.39
CA LYS A 374 -9.99 -7.20 10.56
C LYS A 374 -8.51 -7.58 10.56
N VAL A 375 -7.72 -6.98 11.44
CA VAL A 375 -6.29 -7.26 11.59
C VAL A 375 -6.11 -8.57 12.35
N VAL A 376 -5.41 -9.53 11.74
CA VAL A 376 -5.32 -10.91 12.22
C VAL A 376 -3.90 -11.39 12.52
N ALA A 377 -2.87 -10.75 11.98
CA ALA A 377 -1.47 -11.06 12.30
C ALA A 377 -0.59 -9.82 12.28
N ARG A 378 0.50 -9.85 13.06
CA ARG A 378 1.60 -8.88 13.04
C ARG A 378 2.91 -9.64 12.85
N ASP A 379 3.75 -9.18 11.93
CA ASP A 379 5.07 -9.75 11.62
C ASP A 379 5.03 -11.27 11.37
N GLY A 380 3.95 -11.73 10.72
CA GLY A 380 3.68 -13.13 10.41
C GLY A 380 3.04 -13.94 11.55
N ARG A 381 2.93 -13.38 12.76
CA ARG A 381 2.38 -14.08 13.93
C ARG A 381 0.90 -13.76 14.15
N PRO A 382 0.01 -14.77 14.24
CA PRO A 382 -1.42 -14.54 14.50
C PRO A 382 -1.65 -13.81 15.83
N LEU A 383 -2.57 -12.83 15.82
CA LEU A 383 -2.97 -12.09 17.02
C LEU A 383 -3.92 -12.89 17.92
N GLY A 384 -4.58 -13.93 17.39
CA GLY A 384 -5.58 -14.71 18.12
C GLY A 384 -6.69 -13.83 18.69
N SER A 385 -6.88 -13.87 20.02
CA SER A 385 -7.87 -13.05 20.72
C SER A 385 -7.58 -11.54 20.71
N ALA A 386 -6.36 -11.13 20.34
CA ALA A 386 -5.98 -9.72 20.21
C ALA A 386 -6.27 -9.14 18.81
N ALA A 387 -6.87 -9.92 17.90
CA ALA A 387 -7.33 -9.41 16.62
C ALA A 387 -8.35 -8.27 16.80
N PHE A 388 -8.27 -7.25 15.97
CA PHE A 388 -9.10 -6.04 16.08
C PHE A 388 -9.54 -5.56 14.70
N GLU A 389 -10.56 -4.70 14.68
CA GLU A 389 -11.05 -4.06 13.46
C GLU A 389 -10.61 -2.60 13.42
N CYS A 390 -10.25 -2.13 12.23
CA CYS A 390 -9.95 -0.72 11.96
C CYS A 390 -10.28 -0.39 10.50
N ASP A 391 -10.61 0.87 10.20
CA ASP A 391 -10.69 1.33 8.81
C ASP A 391 -9.33 1.84 8.29
N THR A 392 -8.39 2.12 9.19
CA THR A 392 -7.08 2.71 8.89
C THR A 392 -6.01 2.02 9.71
N LEU A 393 -5.05 1.38 9.04
CA LEU A 393 -3.98 0.60 9.66
C LEU A 393 -2.61 1.25 9.39
N GLY A 394 -1.94 1.72 10.46
CA GLY A 394 -0.57 2.19 10.39
C GLY A 394 0.43 1.05 10.23
N VAL A 395 1.26 1.11 9.18
CA VAL A 395 2.33 0.15 8.92
C VAL A 395 3.66 0.90 8.95
N ASN A 396 4.50 0.63 9.96
CA ASN A 396 5.82 1.27 10.08
C ASN A 396 6.88 0.58 9.21
N PRO A 397 8.01 1.25 8.90
CA PRO A 397 9.15 0.61 8.24
C PRO A 397 9.54 -0.68 8.93
N GLY A 398 9.70 -1.76 8.16
CA GLY A 398 10.02 -3.07 8.69
C GLY A 398 8.81 -3.91 9.09
N GLU A 399 7.65 -3.33 9.37
CA GLU A 399 6.49 -4.08 9.87
C GLU A 399 5.75 -4.82 8.75
N ARG A 400 5.17 -5.97 9.13
CA ARG A 400 4.14 -6.63 8.33
C ARG A 400 2.85 -6.76 9.12
N TRP A 401 1.72 -6.54 8.45
CA TRP A 401 0.41 -6.76 9.03
C TRP A 401 -0.47 -7.53 8.06
N ASP A 402 -1.19 -8.51 8.58
CA ASP A 402 -2.20 -9.24 7.81
C ASP A 402 -3.58 -8.78 8.24
N ALA A 403 -4.38 -8.34 7.27
CA ALA A 403 -5.76 -7.94 7.51
C ALA A 403 -6.73 -8.57 6.52
N VAL A 404 -7.91 -8.93 7.01
CA VAL A 404 -8.98 -9.53 6.20
C VAL A 404 -10.11 -8.52 6.04
N ILE A 405 -10.51 -8.29 4.80
CA ILE A 405 -11.72 -7.54 4.44
C ILE A 405 -12.79 -8.54 4.00
N THR A 406 -13.98 -8.47 4.59
CA THR A 406 -15.14 -9.25 4.11
C THR A 406 -15.95 -8.40 3.15
N ALA A 407 -15.95 -8.78 1.87
CA ALA A 407 -16.61 -8.03 0.81
C ALA A 407 -18.12 -8.32 0.82
N ASP A 408 -18.90 -7.57 1.60
CA ASP A 408 -20.35 -7.81 1.77
C ASP A 408 -21.24 -6.99 0.83
N ARG A 409 -20.68 -6.03 0.09
CA ARG A 409 -21.45 -5.14 -0.80
C ARG A 409 -20.68 -4.68 -2.03
N PRO A 410 -21.37 -4.59 -3.19
CA PRO A 410 -20.74 -4.16 -4.43
C PRO A 410 -20.32 -2.68 -4.40
N GLY A 411 -19.27 -2.35 -5.15
CA GLY A 411 -18.85 -0.96 -5.40
C GLY A 411 -17.38 -0.82 -5.81
N VAL A 412 -17.00 0.42 -6.11
CA VAL A 412 -15.60 0.82 -6.34
C VAL A 412 -15.21 1.72 -5.18
N TRP A 413 -14.31 1.23 -4.33
CA TRP A 413 -13.97 1.84 -3.06
C TRP A 413 -12.50 2.27 -3.07
N ALA A 414 -12.20 3.50 -2.69
CA ALA A 414 -10.81 3.95 -2.60
C ALA A 414 -10.06 3.19 -1.49
N PHE A 415 -8.79 2.89 -1.73
CA PHE A 415 -7.91 2.29 -0.74
C PHE A 415 -6.54 2.96 -0.85
N HIS A 416 -6.12 3.69 0.19
CA HIS A 416 -4.97 4.57 0.06
C HIS A 416 -4.25 4.84 1.39
N CYS A 417 -3.01 5.31 1.31
CA CYS A 417 -2.31 5.90 2.43
C CYS A 417 -3.06 7.17 2.92
N HIS A 418 -3.27 7.33 4.21
CA HIS A 418 -4.01 8.45 4.80
C HIS A 418 -3.11 9.62 5.24
N ILE A 419 -1.86 9.63 4.78
CA ILE A 419 -1.02 10.83 4.81
C ILE A 419 -1.24 11.55 3.48
N LEU A 420 -2.00 12.67 3.51
CA LEU A 420 -2.46 13.36 2.29
C LEU A 420 -1.34 13.69 1.29
N PRO A 421 -0.15 14.20 1.71
CA PRO A 421 0.96 14.43 0.79
C PRO A 421 1.50 13.17 0.08
N HIS A 422 1.14 11.96 0.50
CA HIS A 422 1.54 10.71 -0.14
C HIS A 422 0.56 10.27 -1.24
N VAL A 423 -0.61 10.91 -1.31
CA VAL A 423 -1.75 10.45 -2.13
C VAL A 423 -2.44 11.53 -2.97
N GLU A 424 -2.21 12.80 -2.68
CA GLU A 424 -2.87 13.90 -3.39
C GLU A 424 -1.96 15.12 -3.51
N GLY A 425 -2.01 15.77 -4.67
CA GLY A 425 -1.28 17.00 -4.95
C GLY A 425 -2.09 17.96 -5.84
N PRO A 426 -1.47 19.04 -6.33
CA PRO A 426 -2.16 20.07 -7.12
C PRO A 426 -2.83 19.57 -8.41
N ASN A 427 -2.43 18.40 -8.89
CA ASN A 427 -2.91 17.79 -10.14
C ASN A 427 -3.82 16.56 -9.87
N GLY A 428 -4.28 16.38 -8.64
CA GLY A 428 -5.12 15.25 -8.20
C GLY A 428 -4.34 14.13 -7.52
N MET A 429 -4.95 12.95 -7.49
CA MET A 429 -4.42 11.78 -6.79
C MET A 429 -3.12 11.26 -7.43
N PHE A 430 -2.20 10.77 -6.61
CA PHE A 430 -0.98 10.09 -7.07
C PHE A 430 -0.49 9.12 -6.00
N GLY A 431 0.59 8.38 -6.26
CA GLY A 431 1.31 7.67 -5.20
C GLY A 431 0.59 6.45 -4.64
N MET A 432 0.50 6.31 -3.32
CA MET A 432 -0.06 5.13 -2.64
C MET A 432 -1.59 5.13 -2.60
N VAL A 433 -2.22 5.06 -3.77
CA VAL A 433 -3.66 4.98 -3.96
C VAL A 433 -3.97 3.77 -4.86
N THR A 434 -5.03 3.03 -4.54
CA THR A 434 -5.66 2.05 -5.41
C THR A 434 -7.16 1.99 -5.09
N THR A 435 -7.85 0.98 -5.61
CA THR A 435 -9.24 0.69 -5.27
C THR A 435 -9.44 -0.76 -4.87
N LEU A 436 -10.39 -0.98 -3.96
CA LEU A 436 -11.07 -2.26 -3.78
C LEU A 436 -12.34 -2.24 -4.62
N ILE A 437 -12.38 -3.08 -5.67
CA ILE A 437 -13.54 -3.24 -6.53
C ILE A 437 -14.26 -4.52 -6.13
N VAL A 438 -15.45 -4.36 -5.55
CA VAL A 438 -16.33 -5.48 -5.19
C VAL A 438 -17.42 -5.64 -6.23
N VAL A 439 -17.45 -6.79 -6.89
CA VAL A 439 -18.45 -7.12 -7.91
C VAL A 439 -19.51 -8.09 -7.37
N PRO A 440 -20.73 -8.13 -7.92
CA PRO A 440 -21.79 -9.00 -7.41
C PRO A 440 -21.50 -10.50 -7.47
N LYS A 441 -20.65 -10.97 -8.41
CA LYS A 441 -20.41 -12.39 -8.67
C LYS A 441 -18.96 -12.66 -9.05
N LYS A 442 -18.47 -13.87 -8.77
CA LYS A 442 -17.10 -14.30 -9.06
C LYS A 442 -16.72 -14.20 -10.54
N GLU A 443 -17.63 -14.57 -11.45
CA GLU A 443 -17.44 -14.47 -12.91
C GLU A 443 -17.16 -13.03 -13.39
N HIS A 444 -17.62 -12.02 -12.66
CA HIS A 444 -17.34 -10.63 -12.97
C HIS A 444 -15.91 -10.20 -12.59
N VAL A 445 -15.27 -10.88 -11.63
CA VAL A 445 -13.86 -10.64 -11.31
C VAL A 445 -13.00 -11.03 -12.49
N ASP A 446 -13.27 -12.20 -13.08
CA ASP A 446 -12.51 -12.71 -14.23
C ASP A 446 -12.66 -11.78 -15.44
N ALA A 447 -13.86 -11.22 -15.67
CA ALA A 447 -14.09 -10.24 -16.73
C ALA A 447 -13.26 -8.96 -16.53
N ILE A 448 -13.12 -8.47 -15.29
CA ILE A 448 -12.26 -7.33 -14.97
C ILE A 448 -10.79 -7.68 -15.19
N VAL A 449 -10.35 -8.86 -14.76
CA VAL A 449 -8.98 -9.32 -14.99
C VAL A 449 -8.67 -9.35 -16.49
N GLN A 450 -9.53 -9.94 -17.31
CA GLN A 450 -9.34 -9.98 -18.76
C GLN A 450 -9.28 -8.58 -19.39
N ALA A 451 -10.10 -7.63 -18.91
CA ALA A 451 -10.06 -6.25 -19.37
C ALA A 451 -8.77 -5.50 -18.97
N LEU A 452 -8.11 -5.92 -17.89
CA LEU A 452 -6.81 -5.37 -17.47
C LEU A 452 -5.65 -5.97 -18.27
N LEU A 453 -5.78 -7.20 -18.79
CA LEU A 453 -4.76 -7.88 -19.59
C LEU A 453 -4.80 -7.52 -21.09
N ALA A 454 -5.95 -7.05 -21.59
CA ALA A 454 -6.18 -6.72 -22.99
C ALA A 454 -5.77 -5.29 -23.32
#